data_AF-A0A4Q0IV63-F1
#
_entry.id   AF-A0A4Q0IV63-F1
#
_cell.length_a   1.000
_cell.length_b   1.000
_cell.length_c   1.000
_cell.angle_alpha   90.00
_cell.angle_beta   90.00
_cell.angle_gamma   90.00
#
_symmetry.space_group_name_H-M   'P 1'
#
loop_
_entity.id
_entity.type
_entity.pdbx_description
1 polymer ?
#
loop_
_entity_poly.entity_id
_entity_poly.type
_entity_poly.pdbx_seq_one_letter_code
_entity_poly.pdbx_strand_id
1 'polypeptide(L)'
;MNNPRFCDLHACGVNIAKEVETGLPVEKDIAAYRDEFLTPYTVGARKGIFVPRELVDKLSKTIALFGNPDLTIGAFVTNILISHLAANRTVINELTGRGSKTVLV
;
A
#
# COMPACT_ATOMS: atom_id res chain seq x y z
N MET A 1 -8.28 30.82 26.64
CA MET A 1 -8.64 29.41 26.32
C MET A 1 -8.66 29.28 24.81
N ASN A 2 -7.55 28.88 24.20
CA ASN A 2 -7.45 28.71 22.74
C ASN A 2 -7.60 27.23 22.42
N ASN A 3 -8.61 26.88 21.64
CA ASN A 3 -8.90 25.53 21.18
C ASN A 3 -8.31 25.33 19.77
N PRO A 4 -7.17 24.63 19.58
CA PRO A 4 -6.61 24.40 18.26
C PRO A 4 -7.24 23.12 17.69
N ARG A 5 -8.52 23.19 17.31
CA ARG A 5 -9.25 22.10 16.63
C ARG A 5 -9.20 22.15 15.12
N PHE A 6 -8.28 22.93 14.56
CA PHE A 6 -7.95 22.91 13.15
C PHE A 6 -6.44 22.75 13.00
N CYS A 7 -6.01 21.62 12.46
CA CYS A 7 -4.67 21.53 11.89
C CYS A 7 -4.66 22.44 10.67
N ASP A 8 -3.94 23.56 10.79
CA ASP A 8 -3.72 24.48 9.71
C ASP A 8 -2.89 23.75 8.63
N LEU A 9 -3.50 23.49 7.48
CA LEU A 9 -2.94 22.70 6.38
C LEU A 9 -1.69 23.36 5.75
N HIS A 10 -1.34 24.58 6.16
CA HIS A 10 -0.11 25.26 5.78
C HIS A 10 1.15 24.76 6.49
N ALA A 11 1.04 23.95 7.55
CA ALA A 11 2.21 23.44 8.29
C ALA A 11 2.81 22.12 7.73
N CYS A 12 2.22 21.55 6.67
CA CYS A 12 2.73 20.35 5.99
C CYS A 12 3.26 20.66 4.58
N GLY A 13 4.14 21.64 4.47
CA GLY A 13 5.23 21.67 3.49
C GLY A 13 6.49 21.90 4.30
N VAL A 14 7.60 21.20 4.11
CA VAL A 14 8.40 21.29 2.91
C VAL A 14 9.29 20.03 2.83
N ASN A 15 9.15 19.32 1.71
CA ASN A 15 10.16 18.56 0.94
C ASN A 15 9.62 17.19 0.49
N ILE A 16 9.72 16.97 -0.82
CA ILE A 16 9.48 15.73 -1.59
C ILE A 16 8.03 15.56 -2.08
N ALA A 17 7.71 16.24 -3.18
CA ALA A 17 7.38 15.57 -4.43
C ALA A 17 7.43 16.64 -5.53
N LYS A 18 8.38 16.53 -6.47
CA LYS A 18 8.16 17.18 -7.76
C LYS A 18 6.87 16.57 -8.30
N GLU A 19 5.90 17.40 -8.67
CA GLU A 19 4.75 16.92 -9.43
C GLU A 19 5.30 16.24 -10.68
N VAL A 20 5.21 14.91 -10.72
CA VAL A 20 5.49 14.14 -11.91
C VAL A 20 4.18 14.11 -12.67
N GLU A 21 4.18 14.60 -13.90
CA GLU A 21 3.03 14.46 -14.79
C GLU A 21 2.71 12.97 -14.95
N THR A 22 1.64 12.53 -14.29
CA THR A 22 1.06 11.21 -14.51
C THR A 22 0.24 11.30 -15.79
N GLY A 23 0.65 10.57 -16.83
CA GLY A 23 -0.12 10.46 -18.06
C GLY A 23 -1.52 9.89 -17.82
N LEU A 24 -2.38 9.98 -18.84
CA LEU A 24 -3.70 9.34 -18.82
C LEU A 24 -3.55 7.83 -18.55
N PRO A 25 -4.24 7.28 -17.54
CA PRO A 25 -4.13 5.87 -17.23
C PRO A 25 -4.69 5.01 -18.38
N VAL A 26 -3.97 3.96 -18.74
CA VAL A 26 -4.39 3.00 -19.77
C VAL A 26 -5.43 2.07 -19.15
N GLU A 27 -6.59 1.89 -19.82
CA GLU A 27 -7.71 1.09 -19.30
C GLU A 27 -7.29 -0.34 -18.90
N LYS A 28 -6.35 -0.92 -19.64
CA LYS A 28 -5.78 -2.24 -19.36
C LYS A 28 -5.04 -2.28 -18.01
N ASP A 29 -4.30 -1.23 -17.68
CA ASP A 29 -3.52 -1.15 -16.45
C ASP A 29 -4.44 -0.89 -15.24
N ILE A 30 -5.52 -0.13 -15.45
CA ILE A 30 -6.59 0.04 -14.46
C ILE A 30 -7.22 -1.32 -14.15
N ALA A 31 -7.62 -2.09 -15.17
CA ALA A 31 -8.23 -3.40 -14.97
C ALA A 31 -7.29 -4.36 -14.22
N ALA A 32 -6.02 -4.45 -14.64
CA ALA A 32 -5.02 -5.27 -13.96
C ALA A 32 -4.84 -4.86 -12.49
N TYR A 33 -4.79 -3.57 -12.20
CA TYR A 33 -4.65 -3.06 -10.84
C TYR A 33 -5.86 -3.40 -9.97
N ARG A 34 -7.09 -3.32 -10.52
CA ARG A 34 -8.31 -3.68 -9.81
C ARG A 34 -8.32 -5.16 -9.42
N ASP A 35 -7.94 -6.02 -10.36
CA ASP A 35 -7.95 -7.47 -10.17
C ASP A 35 -6.83 -7.94 -9.22
N GLU A 36 -5.68 -7.24 -9.21
CA GLU A 36 -4.56 -7.64 -8.36
C GLU A 36 -4.68 -7.08 -6.94
N PHE A 37 -5.17 -5.85 -6.78
CA PHE A 37 -5.06 -5.13 -5.50
C PHE A 37 -6.39 -4.72 -4.87
N LEU A 38 -7.47 -4.58 -5.65
CA LEU A 38 -8.76 -4.08 -5.15
C LEU A 38 -9.79 -5.19 -4.92
N THR A 39 -9.40 -6.46 -4.97
CA THR A 39 -10.27 -7.59 -4.68
C THR A 39 -10.51 -7.73 -3.16
N PRO A 40 -11.77 -7.95 -2.74
CA PRO A 40 -12.08 -8.25 -1.34
C PRO A 40 -11.30 -9.47 -0.84
N TYR A 41 -10.79 -9.40 0.39
CA TYR A 41 -9.96 -10.46 0.97
C TYR A 41 -10.59 -11.03 2.26
N THR A 42 -10.68 -12.35 2.35
CA THR A 42 -11.19 -13.07 3.53
C THR A 42 -10.10 -13.14 4.60
N VAL A 43 -10.26 -12.37 5.67
CA VAL A 43 -9.19 -12.19 6.67
C VAL A 43 -9.24 -13.29 7.74
N GLY A 44 -8.21 -14.15 7.81
CA GLY A 44 -7.99 -15.14 8.88
C GLY A 44 -7.40 -14.55 10.18
N ALA A 45 -6.62 -15.33 10.94
CA ALA A 45 -5.98 -14.88 12.18
C ALA A 45 -5.07 -13.66 11.96
N ARG A 46 -5.21 -12.62 12.79
CA ARG A 46 -4.58 -11.30 12.58
C ARG A 46 -3.45 -11.03 13.58
N LYS A 47 -2.37 -10.41 13.10
CA LYS A 47 -1.37 -9.73 13.93
C LYS A 47 -1.24 -8.29 13.45
N GLY A 48 -1.19 -7.35 14.40
CA GLY A 48 -1.04 -5.93 14.09
C GLY A 48 0.41 -5.59 13.75
N ILE A 49 0.60 -4.71 12.78
CA ILE A 49 1.87 -4.03 12.51
C ILE A 49 1.71 -2.54 12.85
N PHE A 50 2.77 -1.92 13.34
CA PHE A 50 2.77 -0.48 13.60
C PHE A 50 3.21 0.26 12.34
N VAL A 51 2.40 1.24 11.94
CA VAL A 51 2.61 2.04 10.73
C VAL A 51 2.45 3.51 11.11
N PRO A 52 3.24 4.44 10.54
CA PRO A 52 3.07 5.87 10.79
C PRO A 52 1.64 6.33 10.51
N ARG A 53 1.11 7.18 11.39
CA ARG A 53 -0.27 7.69 11.28
C ARG A 53 -0.54 8.37 9.94
N GLU A 54 0.41 9.17 9.46
CA GLU A 54 0.30 9.86 8.18
C GLU A 54 0.13 8.91 6.99
N LEU A 55 0.74 7.73 7.04
CA LEU A 55 0.59 6.72 5.99
C LEU A 55 -0.81 6.08 6.05
N VAL A 56 -1.33 5.80 7.25
CA VAL A 56 -2.70 5.30 7.42
C VAL A 56 -3.72 6.33 6.91
N ASP A 57 -3.52 7.61 7.20
CA ASP A 57 -4.40 8.68 6.75
C ASP A 57 -4.39 8.83 5.22
N LYS A 58 -3.21 8.71 4.58
CA LYS A 58 -3.08 8.69 3.12
C LYS A 58 -3.80 7.47 2.52
N LEU A 59 -3.56 6.27 3.05
CA LEU A 59 -4.20 5.03 2.58
C LEU A 59 -5.72 5.10 2.71
N SER A 60 -6.23 5.63 3.82
CA SER A 60 -7.66 5.81 4.05
C SER A 60 -8.30 6.70 2.98
N LYS A 61 -7.68 7.85 2.67
CA LYS A 61 -8.15 8.76 1.61
C LYS A 61 -8.10 8.08 0.24
N THR A 62 -7.00 7.40 -0.10
CA THR A 62 -6.84 6.72 -1.39
C THR A 62 -7.91 5.63 -1.59
N ILE A 63 -8.15 4.80 -0.58
CA ILE A 63 -9.14 3.71 -0.66
C ILE A 63 -10.56 4.26 -0.77
N ALA A 64 -10.88 5.33 -0.05
CA ALA A 64 -12.17 5.99 -0.17
C ALA A 64 -12.44 6.49 -1.60
N LEU A 65 -11.40 6.97 -2.31
CA LEU A 65 -11.50 7.42 -3.70
C LEU A 65 -11.75 6.28 -4.69
N PHE A 66 -11.39 5.04 -4.35
CA PHE A 66 -11.65 3.88 -5.22
C PHE A 66 -13.14 3.50 -5.28
N GLY A 67 -13.98 4.01 -4.37
CA GLY A 67 -15.42 3.78 -4.39
C GLY A 67 -15.84 2.32 -4.20
N ASN A 68 -14.94 1.46 -3.70
CA ASN A 68 -15.24 0.07 -3.39
C ASN A 68 -15.54 -0.07 -1.88
N PRO A 69 -16.81 -0.29 -1.48
CA PRO A 69 -17.19 -0.36 -0.07
C PRO A 69 -16.62 -1.58 0.66
N ASP A 70 -16.27 -2.64 -0.08
CA ASP A 70 -15.76 -3.90 0.49
C ASP A 70 -14.22 -3.88 0.63
N LEU A 71 -13.55 -2.86 0.11
CA LEU A 71 -12.10 -2.72 0.19
C LEU A 71 -11.69 -2.00 1.48
N THR A 72 -11.08 -2.74 2.40
CA THR A 72 -10.52 -2.17 3.64
C THR A 72 -9.04 -1.82 3.49
N ILE A 73 -8.53 -0.90 4.32
CA ILE A 73 -7.08 -0.61 4.44
C ILE A 73 -6.30 -1.90 4.66
N GLY A 74 -6.79 -2.78 5.53
CA GLY A 74 -6.15 -4.06 5.81
C GLY A 74 -6.06 -4.96 4.58
N ALA A 75 -7.15 -5.10 3.82
CA ALA A 75 -7.17 -5.90 2.58
C ALA A 75 -6.21 -5.33 1.52
N PHE A 76 -6.30 -4.02 1.28
CA PHE A 76 -5.44 -3.33 0.30
C PHE A 76 -3.95 -3.46 0.62
N VAL A 77 -3.57 -3.19 1.88
CA VAL A 77 -2.17 -3.32 2.33
C VAL A 77 -1.72 -4.78 2.27
N THR A 78 -2.58 -5.74 2.60
CA THR A 78 -2.25 -7.16 2.52
C THR A 78 -1.93 -7.58 1.09
N ASN A 79 -2.74 -7.16 0.10
CA ASN A 79 -2.50 -7.46 -1.31
C ASN A 79 -1.17 -6.88 -1.80
N ILE A 80 -0.86 -5.63 -1.43
CA ILE A 80 0.42 -4.98 -1.75
C ILE A 80 1.60 -5.77 -1.15
N LEU A 81 1.51 -6.17 0.12
CA LEU A 81 2.57 -6.92 0.79
C LEU A 81 2.79 -8.29 0.14
N ILE A 82 1.72 -9.01 -0.21
CA ILE A 82 1.82 -10.31 -0.89
C ILE A 82 2.48 -10.15 -2.26
N SER A 83 2.01 -9.19 -3.08
CA SER A 83 2.58 -8.92 -4.40
C SER A 83 4.06 -8.50 -4.30
N HIS A 84 4.39 -7.62 -3.35
CA HIS A 84 5.77 -7.20 -3.10
C HIS A 84 6.67 -8.40 -2.72
N LEU A 85 6.23 -9.26 -1.81
CA LEU A 85 7.00 -10.45 -1.40
C LEU A 85 7.16 -11.45 -2.54
N ALA A 86 6.13 -11.64 -3.38
CA ALA A 86 6.18 -12.53 -4.53
C ALA A 86 7.15 -12.02 -5.60
N ALA A 87 7.01 -10.75 -6.00
CA ALA A 87 7.84 -10.11 -7.02
C ALA A 87 9.32 -10.03 -6.63
N ASN A 88 9.61 -9.84 -5.33
CA ASN A 88 10.97 -9.68 -4.83
C ASN A 88 11.54 -10.95 -4.18
N ARG A 89 10.86 -12.10 -4.29
CA ARG A 89 11.23 -13.36 -3.64
C ARG A 89 12.71 -13.72 -3.82
N THR A 90 13.21 -13.65 -5.06
CA THR A 90 14.60 -14.02 -5.39
C THR A 90 15.59 -13.11 -4.68
N VAL A 91 15.37 -11.80 -4.75
CA VAL A 91 16.22 -10.79 -4.11
C VAL A 91 16.20 -10.94 -2.60
N ILE A 92 15.00 -11.09 -2.01
CA ILE A 92 14.83 -11.29 -0.57
C ILE A 92 15.53 -12.58 -0.11
N ASN A 93 15.40 -13.68 -0.85
CA ASN A 93 16.07 -14.93 -0.51
C ASN A 93 17.59 -14.77 -0.52
N GLU A 94 18.15 -14.14 -1.54
CA GLU A 94 19.59 -13.88 -1.63
C GLU A 94 20.08 -13.02 -0.46
N LEU A 95 19.39 -11.91 -0.17
CA LEU A 95 19.74 -11.00 0.93
C LEU A 95 19.58 -11.61 2.31
N THR A 96 18.63 -12.51 2.51
CA THR A 96 18.39 -13.17 3.81
C THR A 96 19.28 -14.38 4.05
N GLY A 97 20.22 -14.67 3.14
CA GLY A 97 21.07 -15.87 3.22
C GLY A 97 20.29 -17.18 3.04
N ARG A 98 18.98 -17.10 2.74
CA ARG A 98 18.13 -18.23 2.36
C ARG A 98 18.28 -18.61 0.89
N GLY A 99 18.99 -17.81 0.11
CA GLY A 99 19.38 -18.08 -1.28
C GLY A 99 20.52 -19.09 -1.42
N SER A 100 21.15 -19.49 -0.31
CA SER A 100 22.20 -20.52 -0.33
C SER A 100 21.69 -21.88 0.13
N LYS A 101 21.63 -22.78 -0.86
CA LYS A 101 21.65 -24.26 -0.84
C LYS A 101 20.32 -24.93 -1.21
N THR A 102 20.19 -25.16 -2.53
CA THR A 102 19.55 -26.33 -3.16
C THR A 102 18.13 -26.66 -2.70
N VAL A 103 17.14 -26.36 -3.54
CA VAL A 103 15.88 -27.13 -3.52
C VAL A 103 16.09 -28.30 -4.48
N LEU A 104 16.07 -29.52 -3.94
CA LEU A 104 16.09 -30.75 -4.73
C LEU A 104 14.86 -30.78 -5.64
N VAL A 105 15.09 -31.19 -6.89
CA VAL A 105 14.07 -31.49 -7.92
C VAL A 105 13.19 -32.63 -7.45
#